data_AF-A0A935S308-F1
#
_entry.id   AF-A0A935S308-F1
#
_cell.length_a   1.000
_cell.length_b   1.000
_cell.length_c   1.000
_cell.angle_alpha   90.00
_cell.angle_beta   90.00
_cell.angle_gamma   90.00
#
_symmetry.space_group_name_H-M   'P 1'
#
loop_
_entity.id
_entity.type
_entity.pdbx_description
1 polymer ?
#
loop_
_entity_poly.entity_id
_entity_poly.type
_entity_poly.pdbx_seq_one_letter_code
_entity_poly.pdbx_strand_id
1 'polypeptide(L)' 'MGEAFNSKQMDYCPFVDESTKTLYFTSKRNNTSAEFEKNLTTEELLDAINVYANGQSRLYKVSLRDWLKR' A
#
# COMPACT_ATOMS: atom_id res chain seq x y z
N MET A 1 -12.02 7.85 -5.06
CA MET A 1 -10.63 7.55 -5.47
C MET A 1 -10.62 7.25 -6.96
N GLY A 2 -9.49 7.43 -7.65
CA GLY A 2 -9.37 7.23 -9.09
C GLY A 2 -8.15 6.39 -9.45
N GLU A 3 -8.02 6.01 -10.73
CA GLU A 3 -6.96 5.11 -11.21
C GLU A 3 -5.54 5.55 -10.81
N ALA A 4 -5.28 6.86 -10.72
CA ALA A 4 -3.98 7.39 -10.32
C ALA A 4 -3.55 7.03 -8.89
N PHE A 5 -4.49 6.67 -8.00
CA PHE A 5 -4.23 6.37 -6.59
C PHE A 5 -4.54 4.92 -6.21
N ASN A 6 -5.51 4.32 -6.90
CA ASN A 6 -5.94 2.95 -6.64
C ASN A 6 -4.80 1.98 -6.97
N SER A 7 -4.55 1.08 -6.05
CA SER A 7 -3.80 -0.13 -6.26
C SER A 7 -4.63 -1.16 -7.06
N LYS A 8 -3.99 -2.27 -7.43
CA LYS A 8 -4.69 -3.45 -7.96
C LYS A 8 -5.43 -4.22 -6.86
N GLN A 9 -5.21 -3.87 -5.59
CA GLN A 9 -5.81 -4.47 -4.42
C GLN A 9 -6.89 -3.54 -3.82
N MET A 10 -7.48 -3.95 -2.70
CA MET A 10 -8.53 -3.17 -2.04
C MET A 10 -7.98 -1.89 -1.42
N ASP A 11 -8.53 -0.76 -1.85
CA ASP A 11 -8.33 0.57 -1.27
C ASP A 11 -9.65 1.10 -0.71
N TYR A 12 -9.64 1.60 0.52
CA TYR A 12 -10.87 1.94 1.23
C TYR A 12 -10.66 3.01 2.31
N CYS A 13 -11.79 3.50 2.85
CA CYS A 13 -11.86 4.56 3.86
C CYS A 13 -11.05 5.83 3.50
N PRO A 14 -11.28 6.45 2.33
CA PRO A 14 -10.61 7.69 1.98
C PRO A 14 -11.05 8.82 2.90
N PHE A 15 -10.09 9.62 3.36
CA PHE A 15 -10.31 10.82 4.17
C PHE A 15 -9.38 11.93 3.67
N VAL A 16 -9.92 13.14 3.48
CA VAL A 16 -9.12 14.30 3.07
C VAL A 16 -9.02 15.25 4.24
N ASP A 17 -7.79 15.53 4.67
CA ASP A 17 -7.50 16.65 5.55
C ASP A 17 -7.36 17.91 4.69
N GLU A 18 -8.36 18.79 4.79
CA GLU A 18 -8.40 20.02 4.02
C GLU A 18 -7.35 21.05 4.43
N SER A 19 -6.88 21.02 5.68
CA SER A 19 -5.91 21.98 6.20
C SER A 19 -4.53 21.73 5.59
N THR A 20 -4.12 20.46 5.59
CA THR A 20 -2.83 20.03 5.03
C THR A 20 -2.92 19.66 3.55
N LYS A 21 -4.14 19.55 3.00
CA LYS A 21 -4.42 19.03 1.65
C LYS A 21 -3.83 17.63 1.46
N THR A 22 -4.02 16.78 2.47
CA THR A 22 -3.52 15.40 2.48
C THR A 22 -4.69 14.43 2.33
N LEU A 23 -4.59 13.53 1.36
CA LEU A 23 -5.49 12.38 1.23
C LEU A 23 -4.91 11.20 1.99
N TYR A 24 -5.67 10.69 2.95
CA TYR A 24 -5.42 9.45 3.67
C TYR A 24 -6.34 8.35 3.14
N PHE A 25 -5.84 7.12 3.07
CA PHE A 25 -6.65 5.95 2.73
C PHE A 25 -5.96 4.68 3.23
N THR A 26 -6.75 3.63 3.42
CA THR A 26 -6.23 2.32 3.77
C THR A 26 -6.07 1.48 2.51
N SER A 27 -4.98 0.73 2.40
CA SER A 27 -4.74 -0.16 1.27
C SER A 27 -4.18 -1.50 1.70
N LYS A 28 -4.58 -2.55 0.99
CA LYS A 28 -4.04 -3.92 1.09
C LYS A 28 -3.02 -4.22 -0.02
N ARG A 29 -2.19 -3.25 -0.40
CA ARG A 29 -1.15 -3.44 -1.43
C ARG A 29 -0.31 -4.68 -1.11
N ASN A 30 -0.09 -5.49 -2.13
CA ASN A 30 0.69 -6.69 -1.99
C ASN A 30 1.72 -6.81 -3.12
N ASN A 31 2.99 -6.85 -2.73
CA ASN A 31 4.15 -7.08 -3.58
C ASN A 31 4.91 -8.36 -3.18
N THR A 32 4.35 -9.21 -2.32
CA THR A 32 4.95 -10.51 -2.01
C THR A 32 4.80 -11.44 -3.19
N SER A 33 5.80 -12.29 -3.43
CA SER A 33 5.64 -13.39 -4.37
C SER A 33 4.69 -14.44 -3.79
N ALA A 34 3.83 -15.00 -4.65
CA ALA A 34 3.01 -16.17 -4.30
C ALA A 34 3.80 -17.48 -4.46
N GLU A 35 4.89 -17.45 -5.23
CA GLU A 35 5.69 -18.62 -5.59
C GLU A 35 7.17 -18.35 -5.28
N PHE A 36 7.87 -19.38 -4.80
CA PHE A 36 9.30 -19.31 -4.50
C PHE A 36 10.02 -20.43 -5.27
N GLU A 37 11.15 -20.12 -5.88
CA GLU A 37 11.94 -21.08 -6.68
C GLU A 37 12.48 -22.24 -5.84
N LYS A 38 12.57 -22.04 -4.52
CA LYS A 38 13.01 -23.04 -3.54
C LYS A 38 12.14 -22.99 -2.28
N ASN A 39 12.21 -24.05 -1.49
CA ASN A 39 11.69 -24.05 -0.13
C ASN A 39 12.43 -23.00 0.72
N LEU A 40 11.68 -22.25 1.51
CA LEU A 40 12.21 -21.26 2.43
C LEU A 40 12.53 -21.91 3.78
N THR A 41 13.59 -21.44 4.41
CA THR A 41 13.79 -21.60 5.86
C THR A 41 12.75 -20.78 6.64
N THR A 42 12.69 -20.99 7.96
CA THR A 42 11.76 -20.24 8.81
C THR A 42 12.09 -18.76 8.81
N GLU A 43 13.38 -18.43 8.83
CA GLU A 43 13.91 -17.07 8.80
C GLU A 43 13.59 -16.39 7.46
N GLU A 44 13.84 -17.07 6.34
CA GLU A 44 13.51 -16.55 5.01
C GLU A 44 11.99 -16.33 4.84
N LEU A 45 11.16 -17.20 5.41
CA LEU A 45 9.70 -17.03 5.39
C LEU A 45 9.28 -15.81 6.22
N LEU A 46 9.84 -15.65 7.42
CA LEU A 46 9.57 -14.49 8.28
C LEU A 46 9.94 -13.18 7.57
N ASP A 47 11.10 -13.14 6.90
CA ASP A 47 11.51 -11.98 6.12
C ASP A 47 10.55 -11.71 4.96
N ALA A 48 10.14 -12.77 4.24
CA ALA A 48 9.23 -12.65 3.10
C ALA A 48 7.85 -12.08 3.49
N ILE A 49 7.30 -12.46 4.65
CA ILE A 49 6.00 -11.95 5.11
C ILE A 49 6.09 -10.59 5.80
N ASN A 50 7.26 -10.17 6.28
CA ASN A 50 7.45 -8.92 7.01
C ASN A 50 7.79 -7.71 6.12
N VAL A 51 7.58 -7.81 4.80
CA VAL A 51 7.68 -6.67 3.90
C VAL A 51 6.53 -5.67 4.10
N TYR A 52 6.76 -4.40 3.75
CA TYR A 52 5.74 -3.36 3.95
C TYR A 52 4.46 -3.62 3.12
N ALA A 53 4.60 -4.02 1.86
CA ALA A 53 3.46 -4.34 0.99
C ALA A 53 3.20 -5.85 1.02
N ASN A 54 2.70 -6.36 2.15
CA ASN A 54 2.42 -7.78 2.39
C ASN A 54 0.93 -8.13 2.41
N GLY A 55 0.07 -7.28 1.81
CA GLY A 55 -1.38 -7.49 1.78
C GLY A 55 -2.11 -7.16 3.09
N GLN A 56 -1.41 -6.82 4.16
CA GLN A 56 -2.03 -6.29 5.38
C GLN A 56 -2.60 -4.89 5.15
N SER A 57 -3.63 -4.54 5.91
CA SER A 57 -4.25 -3.20 5.83
C SER A 57 -3.31 -2.17 6.44
N ARG A 58 -2.86 -1.20 5.63
CA ARG A 58 -1.98 -0.12 6.08
C ARG A 58 -2.53 1.24 5.68
N LEU A 59 -2.23 2.24 6.51
CA LEU A 59 -2.56 3.63 6.24
C LEU A 59 -1.54 4.25 5.27
N TYR A 60 -2.04 4.84 4.20
CA TYR A 60 -1.26 5.60 3.23
C TYR A 60 -1.70 7.06 3.24
N LYS A 61 -0.78 7.94 2.83
CA LYS A 61 -1.06 9.37 2.67
C LYS A 61 -0.42 9.91 1.40
N VAL A 62 -1.10 10.84 0.74
CA VAL A 62 -0.60 11.55 -0.43
C VAL A 62 -0.90 13.03 -0.31
N SER A 63 0.08 13.87 -0.65
CA SER A 63 -0.08 15.31 -0.79
C SER A 63 -0.86 15.62 -2.07
N LEU A 64 -2.06 16.17 -1.94
CA LEU A 64 -2.86 16.58 -3.10
C LEU A 64 -2.23 17.80 -3.80
N ARG A 65 -1.46 18.62 -3.08
CA ARG A 65 -0.73 19.77 -3.65
C ARG A 65 0.31 19.32 -4.66
N ASP A 66 1.05 18.25 -4.36
CA ASP A 66 2.11 17.76 -5.25
C ASP A 66 1.51 17.04 -6.46
N TRP A 67 0.35 16.41 -6.27
CA TRP A 67 -0.35 15.71 -7.34
C TRP A 67 -0.98 16.67 -8.36
N LEU A 68 -1.60 17.77 -7.92
CA LEU A 68 -2.26 18.76 -8.80
C LEU A 68 -1.30 19.65 -9.59
N LYS A 69 0.01 19.63 -9.28
CA LYS A 69 1.04 20.38 -10.02
C LYS A 69 1.61 19.62 -11.22
N ARG A 70 1.20 18.35 -11.40
CA ARG A 70 1.56 17.54 -12.56
C ARG A 70 0.68 17.90 -13.74
#